data_AF-A0A0S8CZJ0-F1
#
_entry.id   AF-A0A0S8CZJ0-F1
#
_cell.length_a   1.000
_cell.length_b   1.000
_cell.length_c   1.000
_cell.angle_alpha   90.00
_cell.angle_beta   90.00
_cell.angle_gamma   90.00
#
_symmetry.space_group_name_H-M   'P 1'
#
loop_
_entity.id
_entity.type
_entity.pdbx_description
1 polymer ?
#
loop_
_entity_poly.entity_id
_entity_poly.type
_entity_poly.pdbx_seq_one_letter_code
_entity_poly.pdbx_strand_id
1 'polypeptide(L)'
;MRILTTLSVFPNSISEDAEATLTIDDQDFMGCVDVNFEPEGITFNEPAFLNILASGVDLSCVDPNSLGIYYLNDNTSEWEQMESDGFYVFPNLGKILVINARMYHFSRYAIGAE
;
A
#
# COMPACT_ATOMS: atom_id res chain seq x y z
N MET A 1 -16.74 0.77 -3.17
CA MET A 1 -15.48 0.18 -3.67
C MET A 1 -15.23 -1.15 -2.95
N ARG A 2 -14.46 -2.09 -3.50
CA ARG A 2 -14.02 -3.30 -2.79
C ARG A 2 -12.50 -3.40 -2.86
N ILE A 3 -11.89 -3.63 -1.70
CA ILE A 3 -10.45 -3.74 -1.53
C ILE A 3 -10.16 -5.11 -0.92
N LEU A 4 -9.19 -5.81 -1.48
CA LEU A 4 -8.59 -7.01 -0.91
C LEU A 4 -7.12 -6.72 -0.68
N THR A 5 -6.69 -6.83 0.57
CA THR A 5 -5.30 -6.60 0.97
C THR A 5 -4.75 -7.86 1.61
N THR A 6 -3.51 -8.21 1.30
CA THR A 6 -2.80 -9.33 1.92
C THR A 6 -1.37 -8.90 2.22
N LEU A 7 -0.95 -9.11 3.46
CA LEU A 7 0.43 -8.92 3.90
C LEU A 7 1.06 -10.30 4.12
N SER A 8 2.16 -10.57 3.43
CA SER A 8 2.97 -11.77 3.61
C SER A 8 4.23 -11.42 4.40
N VAL A 9 4.34 -11.98 5.60
CA VAL A 9 5.51 -11.85 6.49
C VAL A 9 6.25 -13.19 6.51
N PHE A 10 7.57 -13.16 6.31
CA PHE A 10 8.38 -14.37 6.26
C PHE A 10 8.88 -14.77 7.64
N PRO A 11 9.19 -16.06 7.88
CA PRO A 11 9.73 -16.51 9.16
C PRO A 11 10.98 -15.71 9.55
N ASN A 12 11.02 -15.23 10.79
CA ASN A 12 12.11 -14.42 11.36
C ASN A 12 12.33 -13.05 10.70
N SER A 13 11.42 -12.59 9.84
CA SER A 13 11.56 -11.28 9.20
C SER A 13 11.17 -10.13 10.12
N ILE A 14 10.30 -10.36 11.11
CA ILE A 14 9.89 -9.37 12.10
C ILE A 14 10.92 -9.27 13.24
N SER A 15 11.21 -8.03 13.70
CA SER A 15 12.18 -7.75 14.76
C SER A 15 11.77 -8.21 16.17
N GLU A 16 10.46 -8.31 16.43
CA GLU A 16 9.90 -8.62 17.75
C GLU A 16 8.46 -9.16 17.67
N ASP A 17 7.98 -9.89 18.68
CA ASP A 17 6.58 -10.33 18.70
C ASP A 17 5.62 -9.13 18.57
N ALA A 18 4.74 -9.17 17.58
CA ALA A 18 3.88 -8.04 17.23
C ALA A 18 2.44 -8.47 16.91
N GLU A 19 1.49 -7.67 17.35
CA GLU A 19 0.11 -7.71 16.87
C GLU A 19 -0.05 -6.63 15.79
N ALA A 20 -0.30 -7.04 14.55
CA ALA A 20 -0.48 -6.11 13.43
C ALA A 20 -1.97 -5.77 13.27
N THR A 21 -2.28 -4.48 13.33
CA THR A 21 -3.62 -3.98 12.96
C THR A 21 -3.58 -3.43 11.54
N LEU A 22 -4.50 -3.88 10.69
CA LEU A 22 -4.69 -3.39 9.32
C LEU A 22 -5.97 -2.56 9.26
N THR A 23 -5.83 -1.27 8.95
CA THR A 23 -6.97 -0.39 8.67
C THR A 23 -6.97 -0.01 7.20
N ILE A 24 -8.13 -0.12 6.56
CA ILE A 24 -8.33 0.28 5.16
C ILE A 24 -9.32 1.44 5.15
N ASP A 25 -8.90 2.60 4.68
CA ASP A 25 -9.76 3.78 4.50
C ASP A 25 -10.02 4.04 3.01
N ASP A 26 -11.28 4.36 2.70
CA ASP A 26 -11.76 4.69 1.36
C ASP A 26 -12.49 6.04 1.25
N GLN A 27 -12.53 6.82 2.33
CA GLN A 27 -13.36 8.02 2.43
C GLN A 27 -12.61 9.35 2.18
N ASP A 28 -11.28 9.39 2.29
CA ASP A 28 -10.57 10.66 2.56
C ASP A 28 -9.64 11.20 1.46
N PHE A 29 -9.63 10.67 0.23
CA PHE A 29 -8.82 11.29 -0.82
C PHE A 29 -9.45 11.27 -2.21
N MET A 30 -9.17 12.34 -2.98
CA MET A 30 -9.39 12.42 -4.42
C MET A 30 -8.55 11.33 -5.11
N GLY A 31 -9.09 10.12 -5.11
CA GLY A 31 -8.39 8.94 -5.58
C GLY A 31 -7.55 8.32 -4.47
N CYS A 32 -7.94 7.09 -4.16
CA CYS A 32 -7.09 5.98 -3.76
C CYS A 32 -7.01 5.63 -2.28
N VAL A 33 -7.00 4.31 -2.10
CA VAL A 33 -7.04 3.54 -0.87
C VAL A 33 -5.87 3.86 0.04
N ASP A 34 -6.14 4.10 1.33
CA ASP A 34 -5.12 4.11 2.40
C ASP A 34 -5.15 2.79 3.16
N VAL A 35 -3.97 2.26 3.44
CA VAL A 35 -3.71 1.05 4.22
C VAL A 35 -2.75 1.43 5.35
N ASN A 36 -3.23 1.42 6.60
CA ASN A 36 -2.40 1.68 7.78
C ASN A 36 -2.07 0.38 8.53
N PHE A 37 -0.80 0.22 8.91
CA PHE A 37 -0.33 -0.84 9.80
C PHE A 37 0.20 -0.29 11.13
N GLU A 38 -0.35 -0.80 12.24
CA GLU A 38 0.06 -0.42 13.60
C GLU A 38 0.58 -1.64 14.38
N PRO A 39 1.48 -1.45 15.38
CA PRO A 39 2.09 -0.17 15.79
C PRO A 39 3.20 0.30 14.83
N GLU A 40 3.31 1.61 14.64
CA GLU A 40 4.35 2.21 13.81
C GLU A 40 5.76 1.88 14.33
N GLY A 41 6.74 1.74 13.42
CA GLY A 41 8.16 1.58 13.77
C GLY A 41 8.66 0.15 13.95
N ILE A 42 7.80 -0.87 13.87
CA ILE A 42 8.27 -2.27 13.72
C ILE A 42 8.99 -2.39 12.39
N THR A 43 10.20 -2.94 12.40
CA THR A 43 11.03 -3.12 11.20
C THR A 43 11.09 -4.57 10.78
N PHE A 44 11.31 -4.79 9.49
CA PHE A 44 11.56 -6.11 8.94
C PHE A 44 13.01 -6.25 8.48
N ASN A 45 13.67 -7.33 8.90
CA ASN A 45 15.03 -7.68 8.45
C ASN A 45 15.05 -8.11 6.97
N GLU A 46 13.92 -8.64 6.49
CA GLU A 46 13.65 -8.97 5.09
C GLU A 46 12.28 -8.39 4.74
N PRO A 47 12.08 -7.81 3.55
CA PRO A 47 10.85 -7.09 3.25
C PRO A 47 9.62 -8.01 3.35
N ALA A 48 8.59 -7.54 4.04
CA ALA A 48 7.25 -8.10 3.90
C ALA A 48 6.66 -7.71 2.54
N PHE A 49 5.73 -8.51 2.03
CA PHE A 49 5.10 -8.26 0.73
C PHE A 49 3.63 -7.88 0.87
N LEU A 50 3.32 -6.65 0.46
CA LEU A 50 1.98 -6.12 0.37
C LEU A 50 1.37 -6.38 -1.01
N ASN A 51 0.19 -6.98 -1.01
CA ASN A 51 -0.62 -7.17 -2.19
C ASN A 51 -1.95 -6.44 -2.00
N ILE A 52 -2.35 -5.64 -3.00
CA ILE A 52 -3.61 -4.90 -2.99
C ILE A 52 -4.33 -5.17 -4.30
N LEU A 53 -5.60 -5.56 -4.21
CA LEU A 53 -6.55 -5.55 -5.31
C LEU A 53 -7.69 -4.62 -4.96
N ALA A 54 -7.72 -3.45 -5.60
CA ALA A 54 -8.82 -2.50 -5.52
C ALA A 54 -9.74 -2.68 -6.74
N SER A 55 -11.06 -2.67 -6.52
CA SER A 55 -12.07 -2.83 -7.57
C SER A 55 -13.27 -1.93 -7.35
N GLY A 56 -13.86 -1.45 -8.44
CA GLY A 56 -14.88 -0.40 -8.40
C GLY A 56 -14.29 0.97 -8.04
N VAL A 57 -13.05 1.22 -8.47
CA VAL A 57 -12.36 2.51 -8.36
C VAL A 57 -12.79 3.38 -9.54
N ASP A 58 -13.13 4.65 -9.27
CA ASP A 58 -13.32 5.64 -10.33
C ASP A 58 -11.96 6.22 -10.73
N LEU A 59 -11.56 5.93 -11.97
CA LEU A 59 -10.28 6.36 -12.56
C LEU A 59 -10.50 7.34 -13.72
N SER A 60 -11.71 7.89 -13.88
CA SER A 60 -12.09 8.71 -15.03
C SER A 60 -11.32 10.04 -15.12
N CYS A 61 -10.81 10.54 -14.00
CA CYS A 61 -10.12 11.82 -13.90
C CYS A 61 -8.63 11.70 -13.50
N VAL A 62 -8.06 10.50 -13.56
CA VAL A 62 -6.68 10.23 -13.13
C VAL A 62 -5.88 9.69 -14.31
N ASP A 63 -4.65 10.17 -14.51
CA ASP A 63 -3.72 9.54 -15.45
C ASP A 63 -3.24 8.21 -14.86
N PRO A 64 -3.55 7.06 -15.48
CA PRO A 64 -3.13 5.76 -14.97
C PRO A 64 -1.60 5.62 -14.85
N ASN A 65 -0.84 6.39 -15.64
CA ASN A 65 0.62 6.34 -15.65
C ASN A 65 1.25 7.23 -14.58
N SER A 66 0.49 8.14 -13.96
CA SER A 66 0.96 8.95 -12.83
C SER A 66 0.73 8.25 -11.49
N LEU A 67 0.06 7.10 -11.48
CA LEU A 67 -0.24 6.37 -10.25
C LEU A 67 0.92 5.47 -9.82
N GLY A 68 1.14 5.41 -8.52
CA GLY A 68 2.08 4.52 -7.87
C GLY A 68 1.57 4.04 -6.50
N ILE A 69 2.37 3.23 -5.83
CA ILE A 69 2.18 2.80 -4.44
C ILE A 69 3.28 3.45 -3.59
N TYR A 70 2.89 4.07 -2.50
CA TYR A 70 3.74 4.91 -1.67
C TYR A 70 3.59 4.54 -0.20
N TYR A 71 4.58 4.89 0.60
CA TYR A 71 4.50 4.85 2.06
C TYR A 71 4.81 6.24 2.65
N LEU A 72 4.25 6.55 3.81
CA LEU A 72 4.56 7.79 4.51
C LEU A 72 5.85 7.61 5.32
N ASN A 73 6.90 8.36 4.99
CA ASN A 73 8.12 8.37 5.80
C ASN A 73 7.95 9.35 6.97
N ASP A 74 7.77 8.83 8.18
CA ASP A 74 7.54 9.67 9.37
C ASP A 74 8.71 10.60 9.71
N ASN A 75 9.92 10.30 9.23
CA ASN A 75 11.10 11.16 9.47
C ASN A 75 11.08 12.43 8.62
N THR A 76 10.57 12.33 7.39
CA THR A 76 10.51 13.45 6.43
C THR A 76 9.10 14.04 6.30
N SER A 77 8.08 13.31 6.75
CA SER A 77 6.66 13.58 6.48
C SER A 77 6.33 13.64 4.98
N GLU A 78 7.09 12.91 4.16
CA GLU A 78 6.92 12.83 2.71
C GLU A 78 6.45 11.43 2.30
N TRP A 79 5.69 11.35 1.21
CA TRP A 79 5.30 10.09 0.60
C TRP A 79 6.44 9.60 -0.30
N GLU A 80 6.93 8.39 -0.04
CA GLU A 80 8.02 7.79 -0.81
C GLU A 80 7.51 6.60 -1.62
N GLN A 81 7.91 6.55 -2.89
CA GLN A 81 7.49 5.49 -3.80
C GLN A 81 8.08 4.14 -3.37
N MET A 82 7.24 3.11 -3.32
CA MET A 82 7.67 1.76 -2.99
C MET A 82 8.11 0.98 -4.22
N GLU A 83 9.09 0.10 -4.03
CA GLU A 83 9.38 -0.94 -5.01
C GLU A 83 8.30 -2.03 -4.98
N SER A 84 7.91 -2.53 -6.14
CA SER A 84 6.98 -3.66 -6.28
C SER A 84 7.35 -4.53 -7.48
N ASP A 85 6.92 -5.79 -7.47
CA ASP A 85 7.08 -6.67 -8.63
C ASP A 85 6.08 -6.32 -9.75
N GLY A 86 4.97 -5.68 -9.41
CA GLY A 86 3.99 -5.21 -10.38
C GLY A 86 3.01 -4.18 -9.81
N PHE A 87 2.78 -3.12 -10.59
CA PHE A 87 1.73 -2.14 -10.37
C PHE A 87 0.92 -1.99 -11.66
N TYR A 88 -0.35 -2.37 -11.63
CA TYR A 88 -1.21 -2.39 -12.81
C TYR A 88 -2.49 -1.61 -12.56
N VAL A 89 -2.77 -0.66 -13.45
CA VAL A 89 -4.01 0.10 -13.46
C VAL A 89 -4.86 -0.34 -14.64
N PHE A 90 -6.12 -0.67 -14.39
CA PHE A 90 -7.10 -1.07 -15.41
C PHE A 90 -8.28 -0.10 -15.40
N PRO A 91 -8.18 1.08 -16.05
CA PRO A 91 -9.20 2.13 -15.98
C PRO A 91 -10.57 1.65 -16.46
N ASN A 92 -10.62 0.93 -17.58
CA ASN A 92 -11.86 0.40 -18.15
C ASN A 92 -12.55 -0.64 -17.25
N LEU A 93 -11.84 -1.22 -16.29
CA LEU A 93 -12.38 -2.18 -15.33
C LEU A 93 -12.60 -1.57 -13.94
N GLY A 94 -12.16 -0.33 -13.71
CA GLY A 94 -12.13 0.30 -12.39
C GLY A 94 -11.32 -0.51 -11.39
N LYS A 95 -10.12 -1.00 -11.77
CA LYS A 95 -9.28 -1.84 -10.92
C LYS A 95 -7.84 -1.34 -10.83
N ILE A 96 -7.24 -1.57 -9.67
CA ILE A 96 -5.80 -1.41 -9.43
C ILE A 96 -5.29 -2.70 -8.78
N LEU A 97 -4.13 -3.17 -9.23
CA LEU A 97 -3.46 -4.35 -8.70
C LEU A 97 -2.02 -4.00 -8.33
N VAL A 98 -1.66 -4.21 -7.07
CA VAL A 98 -0.30 -4.12 -6.54
C VAL A 98 0.17 -5.52 -6.18
N ILE A 99 1.32 -5.93 -6.71
CA ILE A 99 1.93 -7.25 -6.51
C ILE A 99 3.26 -7.08 -5.79
N ASN A 100 3.36 -7.69 -4.60
CA ASN A 100 4.58 -7.73 -3.78
C ASN A 100 5.25 -6.36 -3.61
N ALA A 101 4.49 -5.33 -3.21
CA ALA A 101 5.12 -4.08 -2.76
C ALA A 101 5.95 -4.35 -1.50
N ARG A 102 7.21 -3.90 -1.51
CA ARG A 102 8.21 -4.22 -0.47
C ARG A 102 8.02 -3.31 0.74
N MET A 103 7.71 -3.92 1.89
CA MET A 103 7.56 -3.23 3.17
C MET A 103 8.74 -3.55 4.08
N TYR A 104 9.47 -2.53 4.52
CA TYR A 104 10.60 -2.68 5.46
C TYR A 104 10.25 -2.28 6.90
N HIS A 105 9.06 -1.74 7.12
CA HIS A 105 8.55 -1.35 8.42
C HIS A 105 7.01 -1.31 8.39
N PHE A 106 6.36 -1.09 9.52
CA PHE A 106 4.95 -0.65 9.56
C PHE A 106 4.85 0.87 9.39
N SER A 107 3.91 1.31 8.55
CA SER A 107 3.64 2.70 8.18
C SER A 107 2.23 2.79 7.56
N ARG A 108 1.87 3.98 7.05
CA ARG A 108 0.74 4.22 6.16
C ARG A 108 1.15 4.02 4.72
N TYR A 109 0.29 3.37 3.95
CA TYR A 109 0.52 3.02 2.56
C TYR A 109 -0.65 3.52 1.71
N ALA A 110 -0.35 4.24 0.64
CA ALA A 110 -1.37 4.78 -0.23
C ALA A 110 -1.04 4.48 -1.70
N ILE A 111 -2.09 4.20 -2.46
CA ILE A 111 -2.00 4.37 -3.91
C ILE A 111 -2.22 5.86 -4.18
N GLY A 112 -1.44 6.49 -5.05
CA GLY A 112 -1.53 7.94 -5.24
C GLY A 112 -0.88 8.38 -6.53
N ALA A 113 -1.08 9.64 -6.89
CA ALA A 113 -0.32 10.31 -7.93
C ALA A 113 0.60 11.35 -7.29
N GLU A 114 1.83 11.43 -7.78
CA GLU A 114 2.81 12.47 -7.43
C GLU A 114 2.87 13.57 -8.50
#